data_AF-A0A401LCM9-F1
#
_entry.id   AF-A0A401LCM9-F1
#
_cell.length_a   1.000
_cell.length_b   1.000
_cell.length_c   1.000
_cell.angle_alpha   90.00
_cell.angle_beta   90.00
_cell.angle_gamma   90.00
#
_symmetry.space_group_name_H-M   'P 1'
#
loop_
_entity.id
_entity.type
_entity.pdbx_description
1 polymer ?
#
loop_
_entity_poly.entity_id
_entity_poly.type
_entity_poly.pdbx_seq_one_letter_code
_entity_poly.pdbx_strand_id
1 'polypeptide(L)' 'MQRERLKLEGEEILSTLRRIQLQLECAQSAFEDVTDESLIDSYIYEIIALQKKYEYFLRAAKKMGLTNGVQRRAI' A
#
# COMPACT_ATOMS: atom_id res chain seq x y z
N MET A 1 -25.94 11.53 7.37
CA MET A 1 -25.74 10.07 7.45
C MET A 1 -24.93 9.48 6.29
N GLN A 2 -25.43 9.39 5.05
CA GLN A 2 -24.74 8.65 3.97
C GLN A 2 -23.49 9.33 3.40
N ARG A 3 -23.51 10.67 3.25
CA ARG A 3 -22.36 11.45 2.76
C ARG A 3 -21.15 11.41 3.72
N GLU A 4 -21.43 11.33 5.01
CA GLU A 4 -20.42 11.26 6.07
C GLU A 4 -19.75 9.88 6.12
N ARG A 5 -20.53 8.79 5.92
CA ARG A 5 -19.97 7.44 5.76
C ARG A 5 -19.01 7.35 4.58
N LEU A 6 -19.35 7.92 3.42
CA LEU A 6 -18.48 7.91 2.23
C LEU A 6 -17.17 8.67 2.46
N LYS A 7 -17.21 9.74 3.27
CA LYS A 7 -16.02 10.50 3.64
C LYS A 7 -15.10 9.67 4.55
N LEU A 8 -15.66 9.04 5.59
CA LEU A 8 -14.91 8.17 6.50
C LEU A 8 -14.28 6.97 5.77
N GLU A 9 -15.03 6.33 4.88
CA GLU A 9 -14.54 5.22 4.05
C GLU A 9 -13.37 5.68 3.15
N GLY A 10 -13.47 6.88 2.57
CA GLY A 10 -12.38 7.45 1.79
C GLY A 10 -11.13 7.75 2.63
N GLU A 11 -11.30 8.28 3.83
CA GLU A 11 -10.19 8.53 4.77
C GLU A 11 -9.52 7.22 5.21
N GLU A 12 -10.29 6.17 5.44
CA GLU A 12 -9.78 4.84 5.79
C GLU A 12 -8.96 4.21 4.66
N ILE A 13 -9.44 4.33 3.41
CA ILE A 13 -8.70 3.86 2.23
C ILE A 13 -7.37 4.60 2.07
N LEU A 14 -7.37 5.93 2.20
CA LEU A 14 -6.15 6.73 2.11
C LEU A 14 -5.17 6.43 3.25
N SER A 15 -5.68 6.25 4.47
CA SER A 15 -4.87 5.86 5.62
C SER A 15 -4.25 4.48 5.42
N THR A 16 -5.03 3.53 4.89
CA THR A 16 -4.55 2.18 4.59
C THR A 16 -3.49 2.19 3.50
N LEU A 17 -3.64 3.00 2.44
CA LEU A 17 -2.62 3.17 1.41
C LEU A 17 -1.29 3.66 2.00
N ARG A 18 -1.31 4.69 2.84
CA ARG A 18 -0.10 5.22 3.51
C ARG A 18 0.57 4.16 4.39
N ARG A 19 -0.23 3.38 5.13
CA ARG A 19 0.31 2.30 5.96
C ARG A 19 0.99 1.22 5.11
N ILE A 20 0.38 0.82 4.00
CA ILE A 20 0.96 -0.19 3.11
C ILE A 20 2.27 0.33 2.49
N GLN A 21 2.34 1.62 2.13
CA GLN A 21 3.58 2.23 1.64
C GLN A 21 4.71 2.15 2.67
N LEU A 22 4.43 2.52 3.93
CA LEU A 22 5.42 2.42 5.00
C LEU A 22 5.86 0.96 5.22
N GLN A 23 4.93 0.01 5.18
CA GLN A 23 5.26 -1.41 5.30
C GLN A 23 6.13 -1.90 4.13
N LEU A 24 5.86 -1.44 2.90
CA LEU A 24 6.69 -1.74 1.74
C LEU A 24 8.10 -1.19 1.91
N GLU A 25 8.24 0.08 2.31
CA GLU A 25 9.54 0.70 2.54
C GLU A 25 10.34 -0.06 3.61
N CYS A 26 9.70 -0.44 4.72
CA CYS A 26 10.35 -1.25 5.75
C CYS A 26 10.75 -2.64 5.26
N ALA A 27 9.86 -3.35 4.57
CA ALA A 27 10.14 -4.70 4.07
C ALA A 27 11.23 -4.70 3.00
N GLN A 28 11.24 -3.70 2.11
CA GLN A 28 12.27 -3.51 1.10
C GLN A 28 13.63 -3.20 1.74
N SER A 29 13.68 -2.28 2.71
CA SER A 29 14.91 -1.98 3.44
C SER A 29 15.45 -3.21 4.19
N ALA A 30 14.59 -3.98 4.84
CA ALA A 30 15.02 -5.19 5.54
C ALA A 30 15.49 -6.29 4.58
N PHE A 31 14.89 -6.37 3.38
CA PHE A 31 15.28 -7.30 2.33
C PHE A 31 16.67 -7.01 1.75
N GLU A 32 17.09 -5.75 1.70
CA GLU A 32 18.44 -5.40 1.21
C GLU A 32 19.55 -5.93 2.13
N ASP A 33 19.28 -6.04 3.44
CA ASP A 33 20.25 -6.43 4.46
C ASP A 33 20.22 -7.94 4.80
N VAL A 34 19.24 -8.69 4.29
CA VAL A 34 19.06 -10.10 4.68
C VAL A 34 19.96 -11.04 3.87
N THR A 35 20.66 -11.93 4.58
CA THR A 35 21.54 -12.96 3.96
C THR A 35 21.03 -14.39 4.16
N ASP A 36 20.00 -14.57 5.00
CA ASP A 36 19.38 -15.87 5.23
C ASP A 36 18.43 -16.20 4.07
N GLU A 37 18.70 -17.30 3.37
CA GLU A 37 17.95 -17.73 2.18
C GLU A 37 16.46 -17.98 2.46
N SER A 38 16.11 -18.48 3.65
CA SER A 38 14.71 -18.71 4.03
C SER A 38 13.95 -17.41 4.32
N LEU A 39 14.66 -16.39 4.82
CA LEU A 39 14.09 -15.07 5.05
C LEU A 39 13.95 -14.27 3.74
N ILE A 40 14.86 -14.46 2.78
CA ILE A 40 14.76 -13.87 1.42
C ILE A 40 13.40 -14.22 0.80
N ASP A 41 13.04 -15.51 0.77
CA ASP A 41 11.76 -15.96 0.20
C ASP A 41 10.56 -15.36 0.96
N SER A 42 10.63 -15.32 2.29
CA SER A 42 9.58 -14.70 3.12
C SER A 42 9.35 -13.23 2.75
N TYR A 43 10.42 -12.44 2.59
CA TYR A 43 10.34 -11.04 2.20
C TYR A 43 9.82 -10.87 0.77
N ILE A 44 10.21 -11.74 -0.17
CA ILE A 44 9.66 -11.72 -1.54
C ILE A 44 8.14 -11.88 -1.49
N TYR A 45 7.63 -12.87 -0.75
CA TYR A 45 6.19 -13.08 -0.62
C TYR A 45 5.49 -11.92 0.11
N GLU A 46 6.10 -11.37 1.16
CA GLU A 46 5.56 -10.22 1.89
C GLU A 46 5.44 -8.99 0.98
N ILE A 47 6.50 -8.64 0.26
CA ILE A 47 6.52 -7.49 -0.65
C ILE A 47 5.47 -7.67 -1.75
N ILE A 48 5.37 -8.85 -2.38
CA ILE A 48 4.36 -9.13 -3.40
C ILE A 48 2.94 -8.99 -2.83
N ALA A 49 2.70 -9.50 -1.61
CA ALA A 49 1.40 -9.40 -0.96
C ALA A 49 1.02 -7.94 -0.66
N LEU A 50 1.97 -7.16 -0.14
CA LEU A 50 1.79 -5.73 0.12
C LEU A 50 1.55 -4.94 -1.16
N GLN A 51 2.27 -5.22 -2.26
CA GLN A 51 2.05 -4.60 -3.56
C GLN A 51 0.64 -4.89 -4.10
N LYS A 52 0.20 -6.15 -4.07
CA LYS A 52 -1.17 -6.53 -4.48
C LYS A 52 -2.24 -5.83 -3.64
N LYS A 53 -2.01 -5.73 -2.33
CA LYS A 53 -2.90 -5.01 -1.41
C LYS A 53 -2.93 -3.51 -1.74
N TYR A 54 -1.77 -2.89 -1.98
CA TYR A 54 -1.67 -1.49 -2.40
C TYR A 54 -2.45 -1.23 -3.68
N GLU A 55 -2.27 -2.06 -4.71
CA GLU A 55 -3.00 -1.95 -5.97
C GLU A 55 -4.52 -2.03 -5.78
N TYR A 56 -5.00 -2.96 -4.95
CA TYR A 56 -6.41 -3.09 -4.64
C TYR A 56 -6.98 -1.79 -4.06
N PHE A 57 -6.36 -1.25 -3.01
CA PHE A 57 -6.82 -0.01 -2.39
C PHE A 57 -6.66 1.20 -3.29
N LEU A 58 -5.63 1.23 -4.15
CA LEU A 58 -5.44 2.30 -5.11
C LEU A 58 -6.56 2.30 -6.16
N ARG A 59 -6.99 1.11 -6.63
CA ARG A 59 -8.15 0.96 -7.51
C ARG A 59 -9.44 1.40 -6.82
N ALA A 60 -9.62 1.08 -5.54
CA ALA A 60 -10.77 1.53 -4.75
C ALA A 60 -10.79 3.07 -4.62
N ALA A 61 -9.66 3.67 -4.26
CA ALA A 61 -9.51 5.12 -4.15
C ALA A 61 -9.77 5.84 -5.48
N LYS A 62 -9.31 5.27 -6.61
CA LYS A 62 -9.61 5.77 -7.97
C LYS A 62 -11.11 5.78 -8.27
N LYS A 63 -11.81 4.68 -7.98
CA LYS A 63 -13.26 4.57 -8.18
C LYS A 63 -14.05 5.59 -7.35
N MET A 64 -13.53 5.98 -6.20
CA MET A 64 -14.11 7.01 -5.33
C MET A 64 -13.69 8.45 -5.69
N GLY A 65 -12.85 8.65 -6.70
CA GLY A 65 -12.35 9.97 -7.09
C GLY A 65 -11.31 10.58 -6.14
N LEU A 66 -10.70 9.77 -5.26
CA LEU A 66 -9.78 10.22 -4.21
C LEU A 66 -8.32 10.41 -4.68
N THR A 67 -8.01 10.07 -5.94
CA THR A 67 -6.62 9.93 -6.42
C THR A 67 -6.16 11.01 -7.39
N ASN A 68 -6.93 12.08 -7.58
CA ASN A 68 -6.57 13.20 -8.47
C ASN A 68 -5.31 13.99 -8.04
N GLY A 69 -4.63 13.59 -6.95
CA GLY A 69 -3.37 14.19 -6.47
C GLY A 69 -2.26 13.20 -6.11
N VAL A 70 -2.43 11.88 -6.32
CA VAL A 70 -1.32 10.93 -6.08
C VAL A 70 -0.45 10.90 -7.33
N GLN A 71 0.40 11.93 -7.44
CA GLN A 71 1.44 12.06 -8.45
C GLN A 71 2.19 10.73 -8.54
N ARG A 72 2.20 10.14 -9.73
CA ARG A 72 3.17 9.12 -10.13
C ARG A 72 4.56 9.66 -9.82
N ARG A 73 5.15 9.31 -8.68
CA ARG A 73 6.62 9.26 -8.59
C ARG A 73 6.98 7.96 -9.28
N ALA A 74 7.37 8.12 -10.55
CA ALA A 74 8.17 7.12 -11.23
C ALA A 74 9.41 6.91 -10.35
N ILE A 75 9.57 5.67 -9.92
CA ILE A 75 10.84 5.16 -9.40
C ILE A 75 11.71 4.87 -10.62
#